data_AF-A0A4Y2ICS1-F1
#
_entry.id   AF-A0A4Y2ICS1-F1
#
_cell.length_a   1.000
_cell.length_b   1.000
_cell.length_c   1.000
_cell.angle_alpha   90.00
_cell.angle_beta   90.00
_cell.angle_gamma   90.00
#
_symmetry.space_group_name_H-M   'P 1'
#
loop_
_entity.id
_entity.type
_entity.pdbx_description
1 polymer ?
#
loop_
_entity_poly.entity_id
_entity_poly.type
_entity_poly.pdbx_seq_one_letter_code
_entity_poly.pdbx_strand_id
1 'polypeptide(L)'
;MDQGVIRSLKCHYRKQLVLRILECYGRNKDCNISLLDAVVLLEKSWRLVTESTIRNCFGHVGLTKTQQTEDDDEEDDNLPLSKWQEKH
;
A
#
# COMPACT_ATOMS: atom_id res chain seq x y z
N MET A 1 -2.50 14.49 -0.82
CA MET A 1 -2.49 13.01 -0.89
C MET A 1 -3.79 12.59 -1.50
N ASP A 2 -3.76 11.86 -2.61
CA ASP A 2 -4.99 11.39 -3.24
C ASP A 2 -5.83 10.60 -2.27
N GLN A 3 -7.10 10.97 -2.22
CA GLN A 3 -8.07 10.31 -1.37
C GLN A 3 -8.30 8.86 -1.78
N GLY A 4 -7.92 8.44 -3.00
CA GLY A 4 -8.23 7.10 -3.51
C GLY A 4 -7.50 5.97 -2.77
N VAL A 5 -6.18 6.07 -2.55
CA VAL A 5 -5.42 5.02 -1.82
C VAL A 5 -5.89 4.96 -0.38
N ILE A 6 -6.02 6.11 0.28
CA ILE A 6 -6.48 6.20 1.67
C ILE A 6 -7.92 5.66 1.80
N ARG A 7 -8.80 5.99 0.86
CA ARG A 7 -10.19 5.50 0.82
C ARG A 7 -10.23 3.99 0.62
N SER A 8 -9.42 3.45 -0.30
CA SER A 8 -9.33 2.02 -0.55
C SER A 8 -8.85 1.27 0.70
N LEU A 9 -7.76 1.74 1.32
CA LEU A 9 -7.24 1.17 2.56
C LEU A 9 -8.27 1.18 3.68
N LYS A 10 -8.95 2.31 3.92
CA LYS A 10 -10.02 2.42 4.92
C LYS A 10 -11.19 1.47 4.64
N CYS A 11 -11.55 1.28 3.36
CA CYS A 11 -12.60 0.36 2.95
C CYS A 11 -12.23 -1.09 3.30
N HIS A 12 -11.02 -1.52 2.91
CA HIS A 12 -10.53 -2.86 3.22
C HIS A 12 -10.42 -3.11 4.73
N TYR A 13 -9.92 -2.12 5.48
CA TYR A 13 -9.82 -2.19 6.94
C TYR A 13 -11.18 -2.39 7.60
N ARG A 14 -12.17 -1.57 7.25
CA ARG A 14 -13.54 -1.69 7.79
C ARG A 14 -14.17 -3.04 7.45
N LYS A 15 -13.96 -3.55 6.23
CA LYS A 15 -14.46 -4.87 5.82
C LYS A 15 -13.87 -5.98 6.70
N GLN A 16 -12.57 -5.99 6.92
CA GLN A 16 -11.93 -7.00 7.77
C GLN A 16 -12.34 -6.88 9.23
N LEU A 17 -12.47 -5.64 9.72
CA LEU A 17 -12.95 -5.36 11.07
C LEU A 17 -14.33 -5.96 11.33
N VAL A 18 -15.29 -5.76 10.40
CA VAL A 18 -16.64 -6.33 10.51
C VAL A 18 -16.59 -7.86 10.49
N LEU A 19 -15.77 -8.47 9.63
CA LEU A 19 -15.61 -9.93 9.61
C LEU A 19 -15.07 -10.47 10.94
N ARG A 20 -14.13 -9.77 11.57
CA ARG A 20 -13.59 -10.16 12.89
C ARG A 20 -14.65 -10.02 13.99
N ILE A 21 -15.46 -8.96 13.95
CA ILE A 21 -16.60 -8.78 14.86
C ILE A 21 -17.61 -9.92 14.72
N LEU A 22 -17.93 -10.32 13.49
CA LEU A 22 -18.82 -11.43 13.23
C LEU A 22 -18.26 -12.76 13.75
N GLU A 23 -16.94 -12.99 13.62
CA GLU A 23 -16.28 -14.17 14.15
C GLU A 23 -16.31 -14.21 15.69
N CYS A 24 -16.07 -13.08 16.35
CA CYS A 24 -16.21 -12.95 17.80
C CYS A 24 -17.64 -13.28 18.27
N TYR A 25 -18.63 -12.72 17.56
CA TYR A 25 -20.05 -12.94 17.84
C TYR A 25 -20.42 -14.42 17.75
N GLY A 26 -19.99 -15.12 16.69
CA GLY A 26 -20.24 -16.55 16.53
C GLY A 26 -19.59 -17.42 17.62
N ARG A 27 -18.54 -16.93 18.29
CA ARG A 27 -17.84 -17.62 19.38
C ARG A 27 -18.34 -17.20 20.77
N ASN A 28 -19.34 -16.32 20.87
CA ASN A 28 -19.78 -15.69 22.13
C ASN A 28 -18.62 -15.08 22.93
N LYS A 29 -17.68 -14.42 22.24
CA LYS A 29 -16.53 -13.75 22.86
C LYS A 29 -16.61 -12.24 22.67
N ASP A 30 -16.09 -11.51 23.66
CA ASP A 30 -15.91 -10.07 23.55
C ASP A 30 -14.93 -9.74 22.42
N CYS A 31 -15.32 -8.81 21.55
CA CYS A 31 -14.50 -8.42 20.42
C CYS A 31 -13.61 -7.22 20.75
N ASN A 32 -12.70 -7.44 21.69
CA ASN A 32 -11.66 -6.47 22.02
C ASN A 32 -10.57 -6.50 20.95
N ILE A 33 -10.28 -5.33 20.39
CA ILE A 33 -9.24 -5.16 19.36
C ILE A 33 -8.05 -4.50 20.04
N SER A 34 -6.97 -5.24 20.21
CA SER A 34 -5.72 -4.68 20.71
C SER A 34 -5.05 -3.81 19.66
N LEU A 35 -4.07 -3.00 20.07
CA LEU A 35 -3.23 -2.25 19.13
C LEU A 35 -2.53 -3.17 18.13
N LEU A 36 -2.07 -4.35 18.58
CA LEU A 36 -1.45 -5.35 17.70
C LEU A 36 -2.45 -5.87 16.66
N ASP A 37 -3.69 -6.17 17.07
CA ASP A 37 -4.74 -6.57 16.13
C ASP A 37 -5.01 -5.49 15.08
N ALA A 38 -5.03 -4.22 15.49
CA ALA A 38 -5.22 -3.09 14.58
C ALA A 38 -4.08 -2.98 13.56
N VAL A 39 -2.82 -3.14 13.98
CA VAL A 39 -1.66 -3.14 13.07
C VAL A 39 -1.71 -4.32 12.10
N VAL A 40 -2.06 -5.52 12.59
CA VAL A 40 -2.22 -6.70 11.73
C VAL A 40 -3.37 -6.51 10.73
N LEU A 41 -4.51 -5.95 11.15
CA LEU A 41 -5.61 -5.62 10.26
C LEU A 41 -5.21 -4.58 9.20
N LEU A 42 -4.40 -3.59 9.60
CA LEU A 42 -3.88 -2.58 8.69
C LEU A 42 -2.96 -3.19 7.63
N GLU A 43 -2.03 -4.05 8.05
CA GLU A 43 -1.12 -4.78 7.15
C GLU A 43 -1.89 -5.63 6.13
N LYS A 44 -2.87 -6.42 6.61
CA LYS A 44 -3.74 -7.21 5.75
C LYS A 44 -4.55 -6.34 4.80
N SER A 45 -4.99 -5.18 5.24
CA SER A 45 -5.79 -4.26 4.41
C SER A 45 -4.94 -3.58 3.35
N TRP A 46 -3.68 -3.26 3.67
CA TRP A 46 -2.72 -2.71 2.73
C TRP A 46 -2.42 -3.68 1.59
N ARG A 47 -2.25 -4.98 1.88
CA ARG A 47 -2.05 -6.01 0.85
C ARG A 47 -3.22 -6.15 -0.14
N LEU A 48 -4.42 -5.70 0.22
CA LEU A 48 -5.58 -5.72 -0.66
C LEU A 48 -5.68 -4.49 -1.55
N VAL A 49 -4.92 -3.43 -1.26
CA VAL A 49 -4.84 -2.27 -2.14
C VAL A 49 -4.11 -2.68 -3.41
N THR A 50 -4.78 -2.57 -4.55
CA THR A 50 -4.21 -2.98 -5.84
C THR A 50 -3.26 -1.93 -6.39
N GLU A 51 -2.26 -2.38 -7.16
CA GLU A 51 -1.37 -1.49 -7.93
C GLU A 51 -2.16 -0.57 -8.85
N SER A 52 -3.27 -1.03 -9.43
CA SER A 52 -4.17 -0.20 -10.24
C SER A 52 -4.79 0.95 -9.44
N THR A 53 -5.15 0.72 -8.16
CA THR A 53 -5.68 1.77 -7.28
C THR A 53 -4.60 2.81 -6.96
N ILE A 54 -3.38 2.33 -6.73
CA ILE A 54 -2.20 3.17 -6.47
C ILE A 54 -1.88 4.01 -7.71
N ARG A 55 -1.78 3.38 -8.89
CA ARG A 55 -1.53 4.03 -10.17
C ARG A 55 -2.62 5.04 -10.53
N ASN A 56 -3.89 4.69 -10.36
CA ASN A 56 -5.01 5.61 -10.65
C ASN A 56 -4.99 6.84 -9.74
N CYS A 57 -4.52 6.70 -8.50
CA CYS A 57 -4.32 7.86 -7.62
C CYS A 57 -3.20 8.73 -8.15
N PHE A 58 -2.00 8.18 -8.30
CA PHE A 58 -0.84 8.97 -8.74
C PHE A 58 -0.96 9.51 -10.17
N GLY A 59 -1.74 8.85 -11.04
CA GLY A 59 -2.05 9.36 -12.37
C GLY A 59 -2.94 10.60 -12.36
N HIS A 60 -3.79 10.76 -11.33
CA HIS A 60 -4.60 11.96 -11.15
C HIS A 60 -3.76 13.19 -10.76
N VAL A 61 -2.58 12.98 -10.17
CA VAL A 61 -1.62 14.03 -9.77
C VAL A 61 -0.64 14.36 -10.88
N GLY A 62 -0.80 13.79 -12.08
CA GLY A 62 0.10 14.02 -13.21
C GLY A 62 1.50 13.42 -13.04
N LEU A 63 1.67 12.51 -12.07
CA LEU A 63 2.94 11.83 -11.80
C LEU A 63 3.19 10.64 -12.74
N THR A 64 2.23 10.27 -13.58
CA THR A 64 2.40 9.28 -14.64
C THR A 64 2.62 9.98 -15.98
N LYS A 65 3.81 10.56 -16.19
CA LYS A 65 4.37 10.69 -17.53
C LYS A 65 5.29 9.50 -17.76
N THR A 66 4.70 8.34 -18.06
CA THR A 66 5.46 7.30 -18.76
C THR A 66 5.30 7.61 -20.23
N GLN A 67 6.29 8.32 -20.79
CA GLN A 67 6.54 8.17 -22.22
C GLN A 67 6.80 6.68 -22.44
N GLN A 68 6.06 6.08 -23.36
CA GLN A 68 6.54 4.88 -24.02
C GLN A 68 7.84 5.29 -24.72
N THR A 69 8.98 4.93 -24.13
CA THR A 69 10.21 4.78 -24.88
C THR A 69 10.48 3.28 -24.91
N GLU A 70 10.24 2.74 -26.10
CA GLU A 70 10.76 1.48 -26.57
C GLU A 70 12.26 1.38 -26.23
N ASP A 71 12.66 0.19 -25.76
CA ASP A 71 14.00 -0.38 -25.68
C ASP A 71 15.17 0.52 -26.13
N ASP A 72 15.97 1.00 -25.17
CA ASP A 72 17.42 0.74 -25.06
C ASP A 72 17.94 1.37 -23.74
N ASP A 73 19.10 0.90 -23.28
CA ASP A 73 19.84 1.29 -22.05
C ASP A 73 19.65 0.34 -20.85
N GLU A 74 20.26 -0.83 -21.00
CA GLU A 74 20.86 -1.57 -19.89
C GLU A 74 21.78 -0.65 -19.04
N GLU A 75 21.74 -0.87 -17.71
CA GLU A 75 22.87 -0.67 -16.78
C GLU A 75 23.05 0.71 -16.09
N ASP A 76 22.17 1.06 -15.12
CA ASP A 76 22.51 2.02 -14.03
C ASP A 76 22.15 1.52 -12.61
N ASP A 77 21.57 0.32 -12.46
CA ASP A 77 21.21 -0.24 -11.16
C ASP A 77 22.39 -0.89 -10.39
N ASN A 78 23.61 -0.88 -10.98
CA ASN A 78 24.81 -1.49 -10.39
C ASN A 78 25.89 -0.48 -9.98
N LEU A 79 25.55 0.80 -9.79
CA LEU A 79 26.53 1.78 -9.33
C LEU A 79 26.84 1.60 -7.83
N PRO A 80 28.03 1.16 -7.42
CA PRO A 80 28.35 0.95 -6.02
C PRO A 80 28.35 2.26 -5.24
N LEU A 81 27.79 2.22 -4.02
CA LEU A 81 27.65 3.33 -3.07
C LEU A 81 28.94 4.17 -2.89
N SER A 82 30.11 3.59 -3.11
CA SER A 82 31.40 4.27 -3.01
C SER A 82 31.54 5.47 -3.95
N LYS A 83 30.90 5.45 -5.13
CA LYS A 83 30.99 6.57 -6.09
C LYS A 83 30.23 7.83 -5.67
N TRP A 84 29.33 7.74 -4.69
CA TRP A 84 28.60 8.90 -4.19
C TRP A 84 29.42 9.78 -3.24
N GLN A 85 30.47 9.24 -2.63
CA GLN A 85 31.27 9.96 -1.65
C GLN A 85 32.36 10.85 -2.26
N GLU A 86 32.64 10.73 -3.56
CA GLU A 86 33.69 11.52 -4.23
C GLU A 86 33.22 12.92 -4.68
N LYS A 87 31.95 13.28 -4.47
CA LYS A 87 31.36 14.54 -4.94
C LYS A 87 31.21 15.62 -3.85
N HIS A 88 32.13 15.67 -2.89
CA HIS A 88 32.27 16.80 -1.96
C HIS A 88 33.72 17.16 -1.70
#